data_AF-A0A7V9VFC5-F1
#
_entry.id   AF-A0A7V9VFC5-F1
#
_cell.length_a   1.000
_cell.length_b   1.000
_cell.length_c   1.000
_cell.angle_alpha   90.00
_cell.angle_beta   90.00
_cell.angle_gamma   90.00
#
_symmetry.space_group_name_H-M   'P 1'
#
loop_
_entity.id
_entity.type
_entity.pdbx_description
1 polymer ?
#
loop_
_entity_poly.entity_id
_entity_poly.type
_entity_poly.pdbx_seq_one_letter_code
_entity_poly.pdbx_strand_id
1 'polypeptide(L)'
;RIARAIEEAGGALSADDLAGHRTDFVAPIATTYRGHTVYQTGLPTQGLILLGALNIVERSDLAALGCGSEAWIHLQIEAKKLAYADRLGFAADPAFFATPMDTLLSKAWAAERANRIGERAASDVPPGEHRDGDTTYLCVVDRDGLMVSLIQSVSAAFGCGMVAGDTGVVLNNRVGRGFSLEEGHPNVFAPGKKTMHTLNCFLIADEAGTPVLVGGTPGGDGQPQWNLQTITGLVDGGLDVQAAIEQPRWTSWPGTDPSTLPNPYELRIEDRAGEDVITALRERGHEVRVQGPWAGGGATQVIARDPATGVLIGGSDPRAEGIALGL
;
A
#
# COMPACT_ATOMS: atom_id res chain seq x y z
N ARG A 1 2.83 -8.42 32.91
CA ARG A 1 2.38 -9.63 32.17
C ARG A 1 3.05 -9.68 30.80
N ILE A 2 2.65 -8.86 29.83
CA ILE A 2 3.21 -8.89 28.46
C ILE A 2 4.75 -8.87 28.42
N ALA A 3 5.40 -7.84 29.00
CA ALA A 3 6.86 -7.74 29.03
C ALA A 3 7.53 -9.00 29.62
N ARG A 4 7.05 -9.49 30.78
CA ARG A 4 7.57 -10.72 31.40
C ARG A 4 7.46 -11.95 30.48
N ALA A 5 6.35 -12.12 29.76
CA ALA A 5 6.21 -13.23 28.82
C ALA A 5 7.15 -13.12 27.61
N ILE A 6 7.60 -11.90 27.27
CA ILE A 6 8.61 -11.64 26.24
C ILE A 6 10.01 -11.90 26.79
N GLU A 7 10.31 -11.45 28.01
CA GLU A 7 11.55 -11.68 28.76
C GLU A 7 11.80 -13.17 29.02
N GLU A 8 10.77 -13.92 29.46
CA GLU A 8 10.77 -15.38 29.62
C GLU A 8 11.04 -16.12 28.29
N ALA A 9 10.74 -15.49 27.15
CA ALA A 9 11.05 -15.98 25.80
C ALA A 9 12.36 -15.42 25.21
N GLY A 10 13.16 -14.69 25.99
CA GLY A 10 14.45 -14.11 25.58
C GLY A 10 14.35 -12.84 24.72
N GLY A 11 13.18 -12.21 24.64
CA GLY A 11 12.97 -10.94 23.93
C GLY A 11 13.27 -9.70 24.81
N ALA A 12 13.63 -8.60 24.15
CA ALA A 12 14.15 -7.39 24.82
C ALA A 12 13.10 -6.32 25.18
N LEU A 13 11.80 -6.57 25.04
CA LEU A 13 10.76 -5.56 25.32
C LEU A 13 10.44 -5.49 26.82
N SER A 14 10.82 -4.40 27.47
CA SER A 14 10.65 -4.20 28.91
C SER A 14 9.24 -3.72 29.29
N ALA A 15 8.97 -3.66 30.60
CA ALA A 15 7.77 -3.02 31.12
C ALA A 15 7.80 -1.48 30.91
N ASP A 16 8.99 -0.88 30.90
CA ASP A 16 9.17 0.56 30.76
C ASP A 16 8.97 1.02 29.30
N ASP A 17 9.32 0.18 28.31
CA ASP A 17 8.98 0.42 26.90
C ASP A 17 7.45 0.52 26.71
N LEU A 18 6.70 -0.40 27.33
CA LEU A 18 5.24 -0.42 27.31
C LEU A 18 4.63 0.79 28.05
N ALA A 19 5.22 1.21 29.17
CA ALA A 19 4.78 2.37 29.94
C ALA A 19 5.17 3.71 29.27
N GLY A 20 6.25 3.74 28.51
CA GLY A 20 6.75 4.88 27.76
C GLY A 20 6.03 5.11 26.43
N HIS A 21 5.46 4.06 25.82
CA HIS A 21 4.79 4.16 24.51
C HIS A 21 3.68 5.22 24.47
N ARG A 22 3.64 6.01 23.40
CA ARG A 22 2.58 6.98 23.09
C ARG A 22 2.15 6.82 21.63
N THR A 23 0.89 7.12 21.36
CA THR A 23 0.35 7.21 19.99
C THR A 23 0.46 8.65 19.51
N ASP A 24 1.15 8.86 18.39
CA ASP A 24 1.39 10.19 17.84
C ASP A 24 0.23 10.64 16.94
N PHE A 25 -0.26 11.85 17.15
CA PHE A 25 -1.22 12.51 16.25
C PHE A 25 -0.44 13.42 15.30
N VAL A 26 -0.19 12.92 14.10
CA VAL A 26 0.60 13.61 13.06
C VAL A 26 -0.30 14.07 11.91
N ALA A 27 0.10 15.15 11.22
CA ALA A 27 -0.53 15.54 9.97
C ALA A 27 -0.29 14.46 8.89
N PRO A 28 -1.29 14.19 8.02
CA PRO A 28 -1.10 13.30 6.89
C PRO A 28 -0.12 13.91 5.87
N ILE A 29 0.60 13.06 5.15
CA ILE A 29 1.26 13.45 3.91
C ILE A 29 0.23 13.41 2.77
N ALA A 30 0.39 14.25 1.76
CA ALA A 30 -0.61 14.37 0.70
C ALA A 30 0.04 14.66 -0.67
N THR A 31 -0.73 14.42 -1.73
CA THR A 31 -0.43 14.98 -3.05
C THR A 31 -1.72 15.24 -3.82
N THR A 32 -1.67 16.10 -4.84
CA THR A 32 -2.80 16.30 -5.75
C THR A 32 -2.87 15.17 -6.78
N TYR A 33 -4.05 14.76 -7.20
CA TYR A 33 -4.23 13.80 -8.29
C TYR A 33 -5.51 14.11 -9.05
N ARG A 34 -5.41 14.58 -10.31
CA ARG A 34 -6.57 14.91 -11.16
C ARG A 34 -7.58 15.86 -10.49
N GLY A 35 -7.09 16.93 -9.87
CA GLY A 35 -7.90 17.90 -9.11
C GLY A 35 -8.14 17.50 -7.64
N HIS A 36 -8.25 16.20 -7.34
CA HIS A 36 -8.40 15.72 -5.97
C HIS A 36 -7.14 15.90 -5.12
N THR A 37 -7.30 15.88 -3.79
CA THR A 37 -6.19 15.75 -2.83
C THR A 37 -6.21 14.38 -2.18
N VAL A 38 -5.16 13.57 -2.38
CA VAL A 38 -5.02 12.23 -1.82
C VAL A 38 -4.17 12.28 -0.57
N TYR A 39 -4.72 11.85 0.56
CA TYR A 39 -4.07 11.83 1.87
C TYR A 39 -3.57 10.44 2.25
N GLN A 40 -2.47 10.42 3.00
CA GLN A 40 -1.75 9.23 3.43
C GLN A 40 -1.10 9.40 4.80
N THR A 41 -0.86 8.29 5.49
CA THR A 41 -0.05 8.27 6.71
C THR A 41 1.42 8.53 6.38
N GLY A 42 2.08 9.32 7.23
CA GLY A 42 3.51 9.63 7.10
C GLY A 42 4.43 8.42 7.32
N LEU A 43 5.74 8.67 7.25
CA LEU A 43 6.76 7.67 7.55
C LEU A 43 6.75 7.24 9.03
N PRO A 44 7.15 6.01 9.37
CA PRO A 44 7.77 4.99 8.51
C PRO A 44 6.79 4.08 7.75
N THR A 45 5.52 4.47 7.54
CA THR A 45 4.56 3.67 6.77
C THR A 45 4.87 3.62 5.26
N GLN A 46 3.96 3.06 4.46
CA GLN A 46 4.07 2.97 3.00
C GLN A 46 3.33 4.07 2.23
N GLY A 47 2.74 5.08 2.90
CA GLY A 47 1.99 6.14 2.23
C GLY A 47 2.75 6.88 1.11
N LEU A 48 4.07 7.06 1.28
CA LEU A 48 4.98 7.60 0.28
C LEU A 48 4.91 6.84 -1.07
N ILE A 49 4.75 5.52 -1.05
CA ILE A 49 4.69 4.69 -2.26
C ILE A 49 3.47 5.06 -3.11
N LEU A 50 2.29 5.12 -2.49
CA LEU A 50 1.04 5.36 -3.21
C LEU A 50 1.02 6.77 -3.82
N LEU A 51 1.40 7.80 -3.04
CA LEU A 51 1.48 9.17 -3.53
C LEU A 51 2.55 9.32 -4.64
N GLY A 52 3.70 8.67 -4.49
CA GLY A 52 4.77 8.67 -5.50
C GLY A 52 4.31 8.01 -6.81
N ALA A 53 3.65 6.85 -6.74
CA ALA A 53 3.11 6.16 -7.91
C ALA A 53 2.01 6.97 -8.60
N LEU A 54 1.07 7.55 -7.84
CA LEU A 54 0.04 8.46 -8.36
C LEU A 54 0.66 9.66 -9.10
N ASN A 55 1.68 10.29 -8.50
CA ASN A 55 2.40 11.41 -9.14
C ASN A 55 3.10 11.03 -10.45
N ILE A 56 3.56 9.78 -10.59
CA ILE A 56 4.20 9.28 -11.81
C ILE A 56 3.14 8.99 -12.89
N VAL A 57 2.05 8.30 -12.56
CA VAL A 57 1.01 7.97 -13.56
C VAL A 57 0.21 9.19 -14.02
N GLU A 58 0.06 10.23 -13.18
CA GLU A 58 -0.58 11.50 -13.57
C GLU A 58 0.11 12.17 -14.77
N ARG A 59 1.39 11.86 -15.03
CA ARG A 59 2.16 12.36 -16.18
C ARG A 59 1.65 11.88 -17.54
N SER A 60 0.77 10.88 -17.57
CA SER A 60 0.12 10.35 -18.77
C SER A 60 -1.39 10.55 -18.73
N ASP A 61 -2.04 10.55 -19.90
CA ASP A 61 -3.49 10.45 -20.01
C ASP A 61 -3.89 8.97 -19.84
N LEU A 62 -4.28 8.60 -18.62
CA LEU A 62 -4.68 7.22 -18.31
C LEU A 62 -6.00 6.84 -18.96
N ALA A 63 -6.97 7.76 -19.02
CA ALA A 63 -8.26 7.52 -19.63
C ALA A 63 -8.11 7.13 -21.12
N ALA A 64 -7.21 7.81 -21.84
CA ALA A 64 -6.88 7.49 -23.23
C ALA A 64 -6.17 6.14 -23.44
N LEU A 65 -5.57 5.53 -22.39
CA LEU A 65 -5.03 4.17 -22.47
C LEU A 65 -6.11 3.09 -22.35
N GLY A 66 -7.32 3.44 -21.86
CA GLY A 66 -8.40 2.50 -21.58
C GLY A 66 -8.20 1.75 -20.26
N CYS A 67 -9.19 1.83 -19.36
CA CYS A 67 -9.14 1.19 -18.05
C CYS A 67 -8.95 -0.34 -18.18
N GLY A 68 -7.90 -0.88 -17.57
CA GLY A 68 -7.58 -2.31 -17.59
C GLY A 68 -6.83 -2.81 -18.83
N SER A 69 -6.44 -1.94 -19.77
CA SER A 69 -5.58 -2.32 -20.91
C SER A 69 -4.17 -2.73 -20.48
N GLU A 70 -3.40 -3.34 -21.40
CA GLU A 70 -2.00 -3.67 -21.13
C GLU A 70 -1.16 -2.40 -20.91
N ALA A 71 -1.48 -1.30 -21.59
CA ALA A 71 -0.84 -0.01 -21.46
C ALA A 71 -1.13 0.64 -20.10
N TRP A 72 -2.40 0.61 -19.67
CA TRP A 72 -2.86 1.04 -18.35
C TRP A 72 -2.16 0.29 -17.22
N ILE A 73 -2.09 -1.05 -17.34
CA ILE A 73 -1.48 -1.93 -16.33
C ILE A 73 0.05 -1.76 -16.31
N HIS A 74 0.72 -1.77 -17.47
CA HIS A 74 2.17 -1.60 -17.57
C HIS A 74 2.67 -0.28 -16.97
N LEU A 75 2.00 0.83 -17.28
CA LEU A 75 2.37 2.15 -16.75
C LEU A 75 2.33 2.17 -15.22
N GLN A 76 1.30 1.60 -14.61
CA GLN A 76 1.19 1.48 -13.16
C GLN A 76 2.22 0.53 -12.55
N ILE A 77 2.60 -0.56 -13.24
CA ILE A 77 3.67 -1.47 -12.79
C ILE A 77 5.02 -0.77 -12.75
N GLU A 78 5.41 -0.04 -13.81
CA GLU A 78 6.71 0.64 -13.82
C GLU A 78 6.71 1.85 -12.85
N ALA A 79 5.60 2.59 -12.75
CA ALA A 79 5.43 3.63 -11.72
C ALA A 79 5.54 3.07 -10.29
N LYS A 80 4.94 1.89 -10.03
CA LYS A 80 5.11 1.12 -8.80
C LYS A 80 6.58 0.80 -8.57
N LYS A 81 7.29 0.18 -9.53
CA LYS A 81 8.72 -0.16 -9.38
C LYS A 81 9.56 1.05 -8.95
N LEU A 82 9.33 2.20 -9.58
CA LEU A 82 10.02 3.45 -9.29
C LEU A 82 9.72 3.98 -7.88
N ALA A 83 8.45 4.00 -7.45
CA ALA A 83 8.07 4.44 -6.10
C ALA A 83 8.54 3.47 -4.99
N TYR A 84 8.61 2.17 -5.28
CA TYR A 84 9.17 1.15 -4.38
C TYR A 84 10.68 1.35 -4.18
N ALA A 85 11.43 1.59 -5.25
CA ALA A 85 12.87 1.90 -5.15
C ALA A 85 13.14 3.17 -4.33
N ASP A 86 12.29 4.19 -4.43
CA ASP A 86 12.40 5.41 -3.62
C ASP A 86 12.08 5.17 -2.13
N ARG A 87 11.09 4.29 -1.83
CA ARG A 87 10.80 3.86 -0.46
C ARG A 87 11.95 3.06 0.16
N LEU A 88 12.66 2.25 -0.63
CA LEU A 88 13.82 1.47 -0.17
C LEU A 88 15.03 2.37 0.08
N GLY A 89 15.39 3.22 -0.89
CA GLY A 89 16.60 4.04 -0.80
C GLY A 89 16.57 5.14 0.27
N PHE A 90 15.41 5.76 0.50
CA PHE A 90 15.37 7.04 1.24
C PHE A 90 14.53 7.06 2.52
N ALA A 91 13.64 6.10 2.76
CA ALA A 91 12.60 6.27 3.78
C ALA A 91 12.79 5.38 5.03
N ALA A 92 12.77 6.01 6.20
CA ALA A 92 12.91 5.35 7.51
C ALA A 92 12.10 6.10 8.59
N ASP A 93 12.40 5.88 9.88
CA ASP A 93 11.81 6.65 10.98
C ASP A 93 12.23 8.13 10.92
N PRO A 94 11.29 9.10 10.83
CA PRO A 94 11.61 10.53 10.87
C PRO A 94 12.39 10.99 12.11
N ALA A 95 12.28 10.27 13.24
CA ALA A 95 13.06 10.58 14.45
C ALA A 95 14.56 10.19 14.35
N PHE A 96 14.92 9.39 13.34
CA PHE A 96 16.29 8.87 13.14
C PHE A 96 16.88 9.23 11.76
N PHE A 97 16.06 9.59 10.77
CA PHE A 97 16.51 9.91 9.42
C PHE A 97 15.62 10.97 8.73
N ALA A 98 16.24 12.06 8.27
CA ALA A 98 15.57 13.12 7.52
C ALA A 98 15.33 12.70 6.05
N THR A 99 14.25 11.97 5.79
CA THR A 99 13.82 11.63 4.43
C THR A 99 13.44 12.90 3.66
N PRO A 100 13.92 13.14 2.42
CA PRO A 100 13.58 14.33 1.62
C PRO A 100 12.16 14.23 1.02
N MET A 101 11.14 14.19 1.88
CA MET A 101 9.73 13.96 1.51
C MET A 101 9.22 14.96 0.47
N ASP A 102 9.54 16.24 0.62
CA ASP A 102 9.13 17.31 -0.32
C ASP A 102 9.68 17.05 -1.73
N THR A 103 10.90 16.52 -1.85
CA THR A 103 11.49 16.14 -3.13
C THR A 103 10.79 14.91 -3.70
N LEU A 104 10.67 13.83 -2.92
CA LEU A 104 10.11 12.55 -3.38
C LEU A 104 8.63 12.63 -3.73
N LEU A 105 7.87 13.54 -3.10
CA LEU A 105 6.46 13.83 -3.43
C LEU A 105 6.29 14.98 -4.44
N SER A 106 7.37 15.57 -4.94
CA SER A 106 7.28 16.65 -5.94
C SER A 106 6.89 16.13 -7.32
N LYS A 107 6.09 16.91 -8.05
CA LYS A 107 5.78 16.66 -9.47
C LYS A 107 7.03 16.72 -10.37
N ALA A 108 8.09 17.40 -9.93
CA ALA A 108 9.37 17.46 -10.62
C ALA A 108 10.13 16.13 -10.54
N TRP A 109 10.28 15.56 -9.33
CA TRP A 109 10.83 14.21 -9.15
C TRP A 109 10.01 13.17 -9.91
N ALA A 110 8.68 13.21 -9.79
CA ALA A 110 7.82 12.27 -10.49
C ALA A 110 7.96 12.36 -12.03
N ALA A 111 8.23 13.53 -12.61
CA ALA A 111 8.55 13.67 -14.02
C ALA A 111 9.92 13.06 -14.37
N GLU A 112 10.95 13.22 -13.53
CA GLU A 112 12.24 12.54 -13.69
C GLU A 112 12.09 11.01 -13.65
N ARG A 113 11.29 10.50 -12.71
CA ARG A 113 10.98 9.07 -12.59
C ARG A 113 10.19 8.57 -13.80
N ALA A 114 9.17 9.29 -14.25
CA ALA A 114 8.37 8.92 -15.42
C ALA A 114 9.21 8.77 -16.70
N ASN A 115 10.25 9.59 -16.89
CA ASN A 115 11.18 9.47 -18.01
C ASN A 115 11.98 8.14 -18.05
N ARG A 116 11.93 7.33 -16.98
CA ARG A 116 12.56 6.00 -16.92
C ARG A 116 11.62 4.86 -17.37
N ILE A 117 10.34 5.16 -17.65
CA ILE A 117 9.36 4.19 -18.13
C ILE A 117 9.48 4.10 -19.67
N GLY A 118 9.97 2.98 -20.17
CA GLY A 118 10.01 2.66 -21.60
C GLY A 118 8.88 1.69 -21.99
N GLU A 119 8.78 1.35 -23.28
CA GLU A 119 7.79 0.40 -23.81
C GLU A 119 7.94 -1.04 -23.26
N ARG A 120 9.10 -1.35 -22.68
CA ARG A 120 9.45 -2.66 -22.12
C ARG A 120 9.66 -2.59 -20.62
N ALA A 121 9.29 -3.65 -19.92
CA ALA A 121 9.45 -3.78 -18.48
C ALA A 121 10.93 -3.63 -18.06
N ALA A 122 11.21 -2.81 -17.05
CA ALA A 122 12.56 -2.68 -16.51
C ALA A 122 13.00 -3.99 -15.84
N SER A 123 14.18 -4.48 -16.22
CA SER A 123 14.79 -5.74 -15.75
C SER A 123 15.91 -5.56 -14.72
N ASP A 124 16.43 -4.34 -14.55
CA ASP A 124 17.52 -4.02 -13.60
C ASP A 124 16.98 -3.22 -12.41
N VAL A 125 16.29 -3.96 -11.53
CA VAL A 125 15.94 -3.57 -10.14
C VAL A 125 16.00 -4.88 -9.32
N PRO A 126 16.64 -4.93 -8.13
CA PRO A 126 16.81 -6.17 -7.38
C PRO A 126 15.47 -6.71 -6.76
N PRO A 127 15.14 -8.01 -6.93
CA PRO A 127 13.88 -8.68 -6.46
C PRO A 127 14.09 -9.91 -5.56
N GLY A 128 13.14 -10.55 -4.83
CA GLY A 128 13.58 -11.71 -3.99
C GLY A 128 12.76 -12.71 -3.14
N GLU A 129 11.83 -13.53 -3.66
CA GLU A 129 11.14 -14.63 -2.91
C GLU A 129 10.27 -14.30 -1.65
N HIS A 130 9.38 -15.22 -1.22
CA HIS A 130 8.08 -14.87 -0.60
C HIS A 130 7.80 -15.36 0.85
N ARG A 131 7.13 -14.52 1.66
CA ARG A 131 6.33 -14.91 2.86
C ARG A 131 5.13 -13.98 3.11
N ASP A 132 3.95 -14.56 3.29
CA ASP A 132 2.67 -13.88 3.53
C ASP A 132 2.62 -13.07 4.85
N GLY A 133 1.56 -12.26 5.03
CA GLY A 133 1.29 -11.58 6.29
C GLY A 133 -0.05 -10.86 6.35
N ASP A 134 -0.79 -11.08 7.43
CA ASP A 134 -2.17 -10.62 7.55
C ASP A 134 -2.28 -9.20 8.08
N THR A 135 -3.38 -8.56 7.72
CA THR A 135 -3.73 -7.19 8.05
C THR A 135 -5.26 -7.11 8.03
N THR A 136 -5.86 -6.19 8.78
CA THR A 136 -7.29 -5.90 8.72
C THR A 136 -7.47 -4.43 8.38
N TYR A 137 -8.33 -4.15 7.41
CA TYR A 137 -8.76 -2.80 7.05
C TYR A 137 -10.25 -2.61 7.36
N LEU A 138 -10.63 -1.40 7.75
CA LEU A 138 -12.02 -0.95 7.77
C LEU A 138 -12.10 0.54 7.45
N CYS A 139 -13.24 0.95 6.91
CA CYS A 139 -13.65 2.36 6.85
C CYS A 139 -15.07 2.54 7.34
N VAL A 140 -15.35 3.74 7.86
CA VAL A 140 -16.69 4.21 8.19
C VAL A 140 -16.84 5.66 7.74
N VAL A 141 -18.07 6.03 7.36
CA VAL A 141 -18.48 7.41 7.14
C VAL A 141 -19.78 7.62 7.89
N ASP A 142 -19.87 8.68 8.70
CA ASP A 142 -21.10 9.02 9.41
C ASP A 142 -21.99 10.01 8.62
N ARG A 143 -23.22 10.21 9.12
CA ARG A 143 -24.21 11.14 8.54
C ARG A 143 -23.74 12.59 8.46
N ASP A 144 -22.81 12.98 9.35
CA ASP A 144 -22.32 14.34 9.52
C ASP A 144 -21.05 14.60 8.65
N GLY A 145 -20.56 13.55 7.96
CA GLY A 145 -19.49 13.60 6.97
C GLY A 145 -18.12 13.18 7.50
N LEU A 146 -18.01 12.72 8.75
CA LEU A 146 -16.74 12.24 9.30
C LEU A 146 -16.36 10.91 8.64
N MET A 147 -15.20 10.90 7.95
CA MET A 147 -14.62 9.71 7.35
C MET A 147 -13.47 9.17 8.19
N VAL A 148 -13.41 7.86 8.40
CA VAL A 148 -12.31 7.17 9.07
C VAL A 148 -11.75 6.08 8.18
N SER A 149 -10.44 6.13 7.91
CA SER A 149 -9.66 5.09 7.25
C SER A 149 -8.79 4.41 8.31
N LEU A 150 -9.07 3.16 8.67
CA LEU A 150 -8.38 2.48 9.78
C LEU A 150 -7.81 1.13 9.34
N ILE A 151 -6.53 0.92 9.64
CA ILE A 151 -5.81 -0.29 9.27
C ILE A 151 -4.91 -0.78 10.42
N GLN A 152 -4.91 -2.08 10.69
CA GLN A 152 -4.15 -2.70 11.78
C GLN A 152 -3.58 -4.07 11.39
N SER A 153 -2.44 -4.46 11.97
CA SER A 153 -1.75 -5.71 11.59
C SER A 153 -0.75 -6.15 12.66
N VAL A 154 -0.67 -7.46 12.90
CA VAL A 154 0.40 -8.13 13.67
C VAL A 154 1.63 -8.50 12.81
N SER A 155 1.71 -7.97 11.59
CA SER A 155 2.75 -8.17 10.57
C SER A 155 2.60 -9.50 9.79
N ALA A 156 3.08 -10.63 10.30
CA ALA A 156 2.67 -11.95 9.79
C ALA A 156 1.34 -12.38 10.41
N ALA A 157 0.70 -13.43 9.88
CA ALA A 157 -0.64 -13.92 10.28
C ALA A 157 -0.90 -13.93 11.81
N PHE A 158 -0.13 -14.74 12.54
CA PHE A 158 -0.15 -14.78 14.01
C PHE A 158 1.01 -13.99 14.63
N GLY A 159 1.52 -12.98 13.92
CA GLY A 159 2.71 -12.22 14.28
C GLY A 159 3.93 -13.09 14.50
N CYS A 160 4.46 -13.16 15.72
CA CYS A 160 5.56 -14.06 16.08
C CYS A 160 5.10 -15.45 16.57
N GLY A 161 3.80 -15.73 16.56
CA GLY A 161 3.20 -16.97 17.05
C GLY A 161 3.04 -17.04 18.58
N MET A 162 3.53 -16.03 19.31
CA MET A 162 3.48 -16.00 20.77
C MET A 162 2.25 -15.25 21.29
N VAL A 163 1.46 -15.92 22.12
CA VAL A 163 0.50 -15.27 23.03
C VAL A 163 1.24 -14.84 24.28
N ALA A 164 1.03 -13.61 24.73
CA ALA A 164 1.76 -13.00 25.84
C ALA A 164 1.29 -13.52 27.22
N GLY A 165 1.63 -14.77 27.53
CA GLY A 165 1.23 -15.48 28.74
C GLY A 165 -0.27 -15.80 28.76
N ASP A 166 -0.93 -15.55 29.90
CA ASP A 166 -2.36 -15.78 30.14
C ASP A 166 -3.29 -14.75 29.49
N THR A 167 -2.75 -13.76 28.76
CA THR A 167 -3.50 -12.54 28.40
C THR A 167 -4.37 -12.65 27.14
N GLY A 168 -4.18 -13.68 26.31
CA GLY A 168 -4.81 -13.78 24.99
C GLY A 168 -4.26 -12.80 23.93
N VAL A 169 -3.30 -11.93 24.29
CA VAL A 169 -2.69 -10.97 23.35
C VAL A 169 -1.65 -11.67 22.49
N VAL A 170 -1.94 -11.85 21.19
CA VAL A 170 -0.96 -12.29 20.19
C VAL A 170 0.03 -11.16 19.90
N LEU A 171 1.32 -11.48 19.88
CA LEU A 171 2.39 -10.51 19.68
C LEU A 171 2.81 -10.42 18.21
N ASN A 172 3.04 -9.19 17.74
CA ASN A 172 3.45 -8.93 16.36
C ASN A 172 4.91 -9.33 16.09
N ASN A 173 5.26 -9.59 14.82
CA ASN A 173 6.66 -9.79 14.40
C ASN A 173 7.24 -8.62 13.57
N ARG A 174 6.66 -7.42 13.68
CA ARG A 174 6.98 -6.28 12.81
C ARG A 174 8.47 -5.92 12.86
N VAL A 175 9.06 -5.89 14.05
CA VAL A 175 10.50 -5.62 14.26
C VAL A 175 11.40 -6.64 13.54
N GLY A 176 10.98 -7.92 13.49
CA GLY A 176 11.74 -9.00 12.85
C GLY A 176 11.58 -9.10 11.32
N ARG A 177 10.78 -8.22 10.70
CA ARG A 177 10.64 -8.10 9.23
C ARG A 177 11.00 -6.71 8.70
N GLY A 178 10.69 -5.65 9.45
CA GLY A 178 10.74 -4.29 8.91
C GLY A 178 12.13 -3.65 8.82
N PHE A 179 13.13 -4.11 9.58
CA PHE A 179 14.46 -3.48 9.66
C PHE A 179 15.44 -4.12 8.67
N SER A 180 16.32 -3.31 8.07
CA SER A 180 17.55 -3.84 7.46
C SER A 180 18.58 -4.19 8.53
N LEU A 181 19.45 -5.15 8.21
CA LEU A 181 20.65 -5.50 8.98
C LEU A 181 21.93 -4.93 8.35
N GLU A 182 21.81 -4.18 7.25
CA GLU A 182 22.92 -3.55 6.56
C GLU A 182 23.39 -2.29 7.30
N GLU A 183 24.69 -2.21 7.56
CA GLU A 183 25.29 -1.05 8.21
C GLU A 183 25.16 0.21 7.33
N GLY A 184 24.77 1.33 7.95
CA GLY A 184 24.56 2.61 7.26
C GLY A 184 23.23 2.75 6.51
N HIS A 185 22.42 1.70 6.32
CA HIS A 185 21.10 1.84 5.71
C HIS A 185 20.20 2.72 6.61
N PRO A 186 19.48 3.74 6.06
CA PRO A 186 18.52 4.55 6.82
C PRO A 186 17.57 3.78 7.74
N ASN A 187 17.19 2.56 7.36
CA ASN A 187 16.27 1.68 8.07
C ASN A 187 16.98 0.52 8.81
N VAL A 188 18.24 0.70 9.23
CA VAL A 188 18.92 -0.23 10.15
C VAL A 188 18.27 -0.20 11.55
N PHE A 189 18.32 -1.32 12.28
CA PHE A 189 17.82 -1.43 13.66
C PHE A 189 18.48 -0.42 14.62
N ALA A 190 17.69 0.17 15.52
CA ALA A 190 18.18 0.92 16.68
C ALA A 190 17.15 0.90 17.83
N PRO A 191 17.56 1.01 19.11
CA PRO A 191 16.63 1.14 20.23
C PRO A 191 15.70 2.35 20.09
N GLY A 192 14.42 2.19 20.44
CA GLY A 192 13.39 3.24 20.33
C GLY A 192 12.93 3.58 18.89
N LYS A 193 13.61 3.08 17.86
CA LYS A 193 13.30 3.35 16.45
C LYS A 193 12.08 2.58 15.98
N LYS A 194 11.21 3.23 15.23
CA LYS A 194 10.08 2.61 14.53
C LYS A 194 10.57 2.04 13.20
N THR A 195 10.34 0.75 13.00
CA THR A 195 10.76 0.05 11.78
C THR A 195 9.85 0.37 10.59
N MET A 196 10.27 0.04 9.36
CA MET A 196 9.42 0.19 8.16
C MET A 196 8.11 -0.60 8.32
N HIS A 197 7.00 0.07 8.03
CA HIS A 197 5.67 -0.48 8.30
C HIS A 197 4.83 -0.57 7.03
N THR A 198 4.36 -1.77 6.71
CA THR A 198 3.64 -2.06 5.44
C THR A 198 2.21 -1.54 5.39
N LEU A 199 1.76 -0.66 6.31
CA LEU A 199 0.35 -0.25 6.36
C LEU A 199 0.09 0.92 5.42
N ASN A 200 -0.97 0.82 4.61
CA ASN A 200 -1.36 1.84 3.64
C ASN A 200 -2.88 1.82 3.39
N CYS A 201 -3.55 2.92 3.78
CA CYS A 201 -4.95 3.19 3.50
C CYS A 201 -5.13 4.69 3.24
N PHE A 202 -6.14 5.10 2.49
CA PHE A 202 -6.29 6.46 1.95
C PHE A 202 -7.58 7.16 2.39
N LEU A 203 -7.56 8.48 2.21
CA LEU A 203 -8.71 9.38 2.17
C LEU A 203 -8.47 10.35 1.01
N ILE A 204 -9.51 10.67 0.24
CA ILE A 204 -9.43 11.62 -0.88
C ILE A 204 -10.46 12.73 -0.67
N ALA A 205 -10.00 13.96 -0.87
CA ALA A 205 -10.84 15.15 -0.92
C ALA A 205 -11.01 15.69 -2.36
N ASP A 206 -12.08 16.43 -2.60
CA ASP A 206 -12.30 17.20 -3.82
C ASP A 206 -11.44 18.48 -3.89
N GLU A 207 -11.58 19.25 -4.97
CA GLU A 207 -10.87 20.53 -5.17
C GLU A 207 -11.20 21.59 -4.09
N ALA A 208 -12.32 21.46 -3.38
CA ALA A 208 -12.72 22.34 -2.28
C ALA A 208 -12.18 21.87 -0.92
N GLY A 209 -11.52 20.70 -0.86
CA GLY A 209 -11.03 20.09 0.37
C GLY A 209 -12.07 19.26 1.14
N THR A 210 -13.22 18.97 0.55
CA THR A 210 -14.26 18.12 1.15
C THR A 210 -13.87 16.64 1.00
N PRO A 211 -13.85 15.82 2.07
CA PRO A 211 -13.70 14.38 1.95
C PRO A 211 -14.83 13.76 1.11
N VAL A 212 -14.47 13.05 0.05
CA VAL A 212 -15.41 12.41 -0.91
C VAL A 212 -15.16 10.92 -1.10
N LEU A 213 -14.00 10.41 -0.69
CA LEU A 213 -13.68 8.98 -0.74
C LEU A 213 -12.83 8.57 0.46
N VAL A 214 -13.16 7.43 1.06
CA VAL A 214 -12.30 6.75 2.04
C VAL A 214 -12.15 5.30 1.65
N GLY A 215 -10.94 4.74 1.73
CA GLY A 215 -10.72 3.37 1.32
C GLY A 215 -9.32 2.86 1.61
N GLY A 216 -9.14 1.55 1.38
CA GLY A 216 -7.93 0.84 1.73
C GLY A 216 -8.14 -0.66 1.66
N THR A 217 -7.09 -1.41 1.97
CA THR A 217 -7.06 -2.86 1.82
C THR A 217 -5.96 -3.43 2.73
N PRO A 218 -6.03 -4.69 3.20
CA PRO A 218 -4.92 -5.40 3.84
C PRO A 218 -3.94 -6.02 2.84
N GLY A 219 -2.84 -6.61 3.33
CA GLY A 219 -1.99 -7.54 2.57
C GLY A 219 -0.60 -7.05 2.19
N GLY A 220 0.19 -6.57 3.17
CA GLY A 220 1.61 -6.25 2.99
C GLY A 220 1.88 -5.27 1.84
N ASP A 221 2.93 -5.55 1.05
CA ASP A 221 3.30 -4.80 -0.16
C ASP A 221 2.28 -4.92 -1.33
N GLY A 222 1.16 -5.61 -1.16
CA GLY A 222 0.04 -5.51 -2.10
C GLY A 222 -0.71 -4.18 -1.96
N GLN A 223 -0.78 -3.62 -0.74
CA GLN A 223 -1.68 -2.50 -0.42
C GLN A 223 -1.47 -1.26 -1.31
N PRO A 224 -0.24 -0.73 -1.50
CA PRO A 224 -0.06 0.43 -2.37
C PRO A 224 -0.36 0.15 -3.85
N GLN A 225 -0.31 -1.11 -4.27
CA GLN A 225 -0.56 -1.52 -5.66
C GLN A 225 -2.05 -1.63 -5.93
N TRP A 226 -2.81 -2.26 -5.03
CA TRP A 226 -4.26 -2.38 -5.14
C TRP A 226 -4.99 -1.07 -4.84
N ASN A 227 -4.47 -0.26 -3.92
CA ASN A 227 -4.96 1.10 -3.70
C ASN A 227 -4.70 1.99 -4.94
N LEU A 228 -3.56 1.85 -5.62
CA LEU A 228 -3.31 2.52 -6.90
C LEU A 228 -4.35 2.09 -7.96
N GLN A 229 -4.54 0.78 -8.16
CA GLN A 229 -5.53 0.22 -9.10
C GLN A 229 -6.97 0.69 -8.82
N THR A 230 -7.33 0.82 -7.53
CA THR A 230 -8.66 1.27 -7.11
C THR A 230 -8.83 2.77 -7.37
N ILE A 231 -7.84 3.59 -7.02
CA ILE A 231 -7.91 5.05 -7.22
C ILE A 231 -7.89 5.40 -8.71
N THR A 232 -7.03 4.78 -9.53
CA THR A 232 -7.01 5.02 -10.99
C THR A 232 -8.30 4.54 -11.65
N GLY A 233 -8.85 3.39 -11.24
CA GLY A 233 -10.14 2.89 -11.73
C GLY A 233 -11.31 3.84 -11.46
N LEU A 234 -11.35 4.44 -10.26
CA LEU A 234 -12.38 5.45 -9.90
C LEU A 234 -12.18 6.78 -10.64
N VAL A 235 -10.95 7.33 -10.60
CA VAL A 235 -10.68 8.72 -10.99
C VAL A 235 -10.37 8.89 -12.48
N ASP A 236 -9.54 8.01 -13.07
CA ASP A 236 -9.21 8.04 -14.50
C ASP A 236 -10.10 7.09 -15.32
N GLY A 237 -10.59 6.01 -14.70
CA GLY A 237 -11.38 4.97 -15.35
C GLY A 237 -12.89 5.21 -15.33
N GLY A 238 -13.37 6.10 -14.46
CA GLY A 238 -14.79 6.42 -14.30
C GLY A 238 -15.66 5.27 -13.80
N LEU A 239 -15.05 4.27 -13.14
CA LEU A 239 -15.77 3.13 -12.57
C LEU A 239 -16.55 3.52 -11.30
N ASP A 240 -17.62 2.80 -11.00
CA ASP A 240 -18.27 2.90 -9.69
C ASP A 240 -17.45 2.21 -8.58
N VAL A 241 -17.86 2.41 -7.33
CA VAL A 241 -17.16 1.93 -6.12
C VAL A 241 -16.93 0.42 -6.14
N GLN A 242 -17.93 -0.37 -6.54
CA GLN A 242 -17.81 -1.83 -6.55
C GLN A 242 -17.04 -2.29 -7.79
N ALA A 243 -17.32 -1.73 -8.98
CA ALA A 243 -16.59 -2.04 -10.20
C ALA A 243 -15.07 -1.78 -10.07
N ALA A 244 -14.67 -0.69 -9.41
CA ALA A 244 -13.27 -0.36 -9.18
C ALA A 244 -12.56 -1.38 -8.25
N ILE A 245 -13.25 -1.87 -7.22
CA ILE A 245 -12.77 -2.95 -6.32
C ILE A 245 -12.67 -4.29 -7.08
N GLU A 246 -13.62 -4.54 -7.98
CA GLU A 246 -13.82 -5.80 -8.70
C GLU A 246 -12.97 -5.97 -9.95
N GLN A 247 -12.27 -4.92 -10.41
CA GLN A 247 -11.29 -4.99 -11.51
C GLN A 247 -10.35 -6.21 -11.38
N PRO A 248 -9.91 -6.82 -12.49
CA PRO A 248 -8.84 -7.82 -12.51
C PRO A 248 -7.57 -7.27 -11.84
N ARG A 249 -7.13 -7.91 -10.76
CA ARG A 249 -5.99 -7.42 -9.98
C ARG A 249 -4.67 -7.94 -10.49
N TRP A 250 -3.64 -7.11 -10.27
CA TRP A 250 -2.24 -7.48 -10.42
C TRP A 250 -1.41 -7.07 -9.20
N THR A 251 -0.28 -7.74 -9.02
CA THR A 251 0.83 -7.26 -8.17
C THR A 251 2.15 -7.47 -8.90
N SER A 252 2.96 -6.41 -8.99
CA SER A 252 4.37 -6.53 -9.32
C SER A 252 5.14 -6.88 -8.07
N TRP A 253 5.94 -7.93 -8.16
CA TRP A 253 6.68 -8.53 -7.07
C TRP A 253 8.17 -8.48 -7.44
N PRO A 254 9.12 -8.06 -6.57
CA PRO A 254 9.16 -7.94 -5.10
C PRO A 254 8.29 -6.86 -4.47
N GLY A 255 8.23 -6.90 -3.14
CA GLY A 255 7.72 -5.85 -2.28
C GLY A 255 8.80 -4.88 -1.80
N THR A 256 8.76 -4.51 -0.51
CA THR A 256 9.79 -3.72 0.19
C THR A 256 10.36 -4.42 1.44
N ASP A 257 9.83 -5.58 1.82
CA ASP A 257 10.39 -6.41 2.91
C ASP A 257 11.84 -6.83 2.56
N PRO A 258 12.86 -6.59 3.40
CA PRO A 258 14.26 -6.93 3.12
C PRO A 258 14.51 -8.42 2.80
N SER A 259 13.70 -9.34 3.33
CA SER A 259 13.82 -10.77 2.96
C SER A 259 13.35 -11.05 1.54
N THR A 260 12.75 -10.07 0.87
CA THR A 260 12.09 -10.18 -0.44
C THR A 260 12.88 -9.50 -1.57
N LEU A 261 14.21 -9.34 -1.42
CA LEU A 261 15.14 -8.65 -2.35
C LEU A 261 16.29 -9.48 -3.07
N PRO A 262 16.44 -10.84 -2.93
CA PRO A 262 17.16 -11.86 -3.78
C PRO A 262 17.31 -11.88 -5.36
N ASN A 263 16.72 -12.63 -6.36
CA ASN A 263 15.61 -13.56 -6.77
C ASN A 263 14.32 -12.99 -7.52
N PRO A 264 14.09 -13.26 -8.85
CA PRO A 264 13.58 -12.36 -9.94
C PRO A 264 12.23 -11.58 -9.81
N TYR A 265 12.09 -10.51 -10.61
CA TYR A 265 10.85 -9.73 -10.79
C TYR A 265 9.77 -10.56 -11.50
N GLU A 266 8.55 -10.55 -10.98
CA GLU A 266 7.39 -11.18 -11.62
C GLU A 266 6.13 -10.30 -11.53
N LEU A 267 5.20 -10.52 -12.46
CA LEU A 267 3.87 -9.92 -12.48
C LEU A 267 2.84 -11.02 -12.19
N ARG A 268 2.23 -10.99 -11.02
CA ARG A 268 1.07 -11.81 -10.70
C ARG A 268 -0.18 -11.07 -11.18
N ILE A 269 -1.08 -11.73 -11.92
CA ILE A 269 -2.31 -11.11 -12.45
C ILE A 269 -3.45 -12.14 -12.55
N GLU A 270 -4.67 -11.72 -12.24
CA GLU A 270 -5.87 -12.56 -12.38
C GLU A 270 -6.21 -12.84 -13.86
N ASP A 271 -6.57 -14.09 -14.18
CA ASP A 271 -7.02 -14.54 -15.51
C ASP A 271 -8.15 -13.68 -16.12
N ARG A 272 -9.02 -13.11 -15.28
CA ARG A 272 -10.08 -12.16 -15.64
C ARG A 272 -9.59 -10.91 -16.38
N ALA A 273 -8.28 -10.64 -16.43
CA ALA A 273 -7.69 -9.59 -17.27
C ALA A 273 -7.79 -9.90 -18.79
N GLY A 274 -8.00 -11.18 -19.15
CA GLY A 274 -8.11 -11.63 -20.54
C GLY A 274 -6.76 -12.03 -21.15
N GLU A 275 -6.79 -13.04 -22.03
CA GLU A 275 -5.58 -13.61 -22.63
C GLU A 275 -4.82 -12.60 -23.51
N ASP A 276 -5.53 -11.68 -24.18
CA ASP A 276 -4.92 -10.62 -25.00
C ASP A 276 -4.04 -9.68 -24.16
N VAL A 277 -4.58 -9.17 -23.04
CA VAL A 277 -3.86 -8.28 -22.10
C VAL A 277 -2.69 -9.02 -21.45
N ILE A 278 -2.91 -10.27 -21.01
CA ILE A 278 -1.87 -11.12 -20.42
C ILE A 278 -0.74 -11.40 -21.44
N THR A 279 -1.07 -11.58 -22.72
CA THR A 279 -0.09 -11.83 -23.79
C THR A 279 0.69 -10.56 -24.12
N ALA A 280 0.03 -9.42 -24.30
CA ALA A 280 0.70 -8.15 -24.60
C ALA A 280 1.59 -7.67 -23.42
N LEU A 281 1.24 -7.99 -22.17
CA LEU A 281 2.13 -7.79 -21.01
C LEU A 281 3.41 -8.67 -21.09
N ARG A 282 3.32 -9.91 -21.57
CA ARG A 282 4.49 -10.77 -21.82
C ARG A 282 5.35 -10.25 -22.97
N GLU A 283 4.74 -9.74 -24.03
CA GLU A 283 5.46 -9.15 -25.18
C GLU A 283 6.25 -7.89 -24.78
N ARG A 284 5.68 -7.08 -23.87
CA ARG A 284 6.40 -5.97 -23.19
C ARG A 284 7.49 -6.45 -22.22
N GLY A 285 7.62 -7.75 -21.97
CA GLY A 285 8.70 -8.36 -21.20
C GLY A 285 8.44 -8.53 -19.70
N HIS A 286 7.18 -8.48 -19.24
CA HIS A 286 6.85 -8.89 -17.87
C HIS A 286 6.87 -10.42 -17.75
N GLU A 287 7.45 -10.95 -16.67
CA GLU A 287 7.35 -12.38 -16.35
C GLU A 287 5.98 -12.66 -15.70
N VAL A 288 4.98 -12.96 -16.53
CA VAL A 288 3.57 -13.00 -16.10
C VAL A 288 3.16 -14.36 -15.54
N ARG A 289 2.90 -14.40 -14.22
CA ARG A 289 2.21 -15.47 -13.49
C ARG A 289 0.71 -15.20 -13.49
N VAL A 290 -0.05 -16.02 -14.22
CA VAL A 290 -1.52 -15.95 -14.18
C VAL A 290 -2.02 -16.64 -12.91
N GLN A 291 -2.90 -15.96 -12.19
CA GLN A 291 -3.63 -16.46 -11.05
C GLN A 291 -5.09 -16.74 -11.46
N GLY A 292 -5.77 -17.63 -10.74
CA GLY A 292 -7.19 -17.91 -10.99
C GLY A 292 -8.10 -16.70 -10.70
N PRO A 293 -9.41 -16.82 -10.96
CA PRO A 293 -10.33 -15.71 -10.80
C PRO A 293 -10.43 -15.37 -9.31
N TRP A 294 -10.38 -14.08 -9.00
CA TRP A 294 -10.43 -13.54 -7.63
C TRP A 294 -9.24 -13.93 -6.72
N ALA A 295 -8.18 -14.55 -7.26
CA ALA A 295 -7.00 -14.96 -6.50
C ALA A 295 -5.92 -13.85 -6.33
N GLY A 296 -6.19 -12.62 -6.79
CA GLY A 296 -5.24 -11.50 -6.79
C GLY A 296 -4.93 -10.89 -5.42
N GLY A 297 -5.53 -11.40 -4.34
CA GLY A 297 -5.28 -10.96 -2.96
C GLY A 297 -5.91 -9.61 -2.58
N GLY A 298 -5.70 -9.22 -1.32
CA GLY A 298 -6.32 -8.04 -0.70
C GLY A 298 -7.75 -8.29 -0.19
N ALA A 299 -8.30 -7.29 0.49
CA ALA A 299 -9.69 -7.24 0.93
C ALA A 299 -10.14 -5.77 1.00
N THR A 300 -10.17 -5.14 -0.17
CA THR A 300 -10.40 -3.70 -0.33
C THR A 300 -11.81 -3.32 0.09
N GLN A 301 -11.91 -2.28 0.92
CA GLN A 301 -13.17 -1.66 1.33
C GLN A 301 -13.10 -0.18 0.92
N VAL A 302 -14.20 0.36 0.41
CA VAL A 302 -14.30 1.76 -0.02
C VAL A 302 -15.67 2.30 0.33
N ILE A 303 -15.73 3.56 0.80
CA ILE A 303 -16.96 4.34 0.85
C ILE A 303 -16.71 5.66 0.12
N ALA A 304 -17.51 5.91 -0.92
CA ALA A 304 -17.63 7.21 -1.57
C ALA A 304 -18.78 8.02 -0.95
N ARG A 305 -18.65 9.34 -0.98
CA ARG A 305 -19.69 10.31 -0.60
C ARG A 305 -19.86 11.30 -1.75
N ASP A 306 -21.07 11.36 -2.30
CA ASP A 306 -21.46 12.42 -3.23
C ASP A 306 -21.37 13.79 -2.50
N PRO A 307 -20.55 14.75 -2.96
CA PRO A 307 -20.41 16.04 -2.29
C PRO A 307 -21.66 16.92 -2.40
N ALA A 308 -22.49 16.75 -3.44
CA ALA A 308 -23.67 17.55 -3.71
C ALA A 308 -24.95 17.00 -3.05
N THR A 309 -25.12 15.68 -3.00
CA THR A 309 -26.30 15.03 -2.37
C THR A 309 -26.04 14.46 -0.98
N GLY A 310 -24.78 14.22 -0.61
CA GLY A 310 -24.40 13.54 0.63
C GLY A 310 -24.63 12.02 0.64
N VAL A 311 -25.10 11.43 -0.47
CA VAL A 311 -25.32 9.99 -0.59
C VAL A 311 -24.02 9.21 -0.42
N LEU A 312 -24.06 8.15 0.39
CA LEU A 312 -22.94 7.24 0.63
C LEU A 312 -23.06 6.01 -0.26
N ILE A 313 -21.96 5.60 -0.89
CA ILE A 313 -21.85 4.41 -1.74
C ILE A 313 -20.69 3.57 -1.20
N GLY A 314 -21.02 2.44 -0.56
CA GLY A 314 -20.04 1.49 -0.02
C GLY A 314 -19.83 0.29 -0.93
N GLY A 315 -18.59 -0.20 -1.01
CA GLY A 315 -18.22 -1.42 -1.72
C GLY A 315 -17.23 -2.27 -0.91
N SER A 316 -17.30 -3.59 -1.12
CA SER A 316 -16.49 -4.60 -0.43
C SER A 316 -15.93 -5.62 -1.42
N ASP A 317 -14.69 -6.02 -1.23
CA ASP A 317 -14.05 -7.08 -2.00
C ASP A 317 -14.82 -8.41 -1.96
N PRO A 318 -15.06 -9.08 -3.11
CA PRO A 318 -15.52 -10.46 -3.15
C PRO A 318 -14.39 -11.49 -2.95
N ARG A 319 -13.12 -11.05 -2.87
CA ARG A 319 -11.93 -11.93 -2.71
C ARG A 319 -11.72 -12.46 -1.29
N ALA A 320 -12.40 -11.89 -0.31
CA ALA A 320 -12.28 -12.21 1.10
C ALA A 320 -13.64 -12.05 1.78
N GLU A 321 -13.79 -12.60 2.99
CA GLU A 321 -14.97 -12.34 3.81
C GLU A 321 -14.96 -10.87 4.27
N GLY A 322 -15.96 -10.11 3.83
CA GLY A 322 -16.11 -8.67 4.09
C GLY A 322 -17.53 -8.21 3.76
N ILE A 323 -17.91 -7.00 4.19
CA ILE A 323 -19.25 -6.47 3.95
C ILE A 323 -19.28 -4.94 3.98
N ALA A 324 -20.00 -4.33 3.04
CA ALA A 324 -20.41 -2.93 3.10
C ALA A 324 -21.85 -2.85 3.60
N LEU A 325 -22.12 -1.98 4.58
CA LEU A 325 -23.45 -1.80 5.19
C LEU A 325 -23.78 -0.31 5.34
N GLY A 326 -25.01 0.06 4.96
CA GLY A 326 -25.63 1.34 5.29
C GLY A 326 -26.57 1.22 6.49
N LEU A 327 -26.94 2.36 7.08
CA LEU A 327 -27.86 2.51 8.22
C LEU A 327 -28.89 3.60 7.95
#